data_AF-A0AA39RT50-F1
#
_entry.id   AF-A0AA39RT50-F1
#
_cell.length_a   1.000
_cell.length_b   1.000
_cell.length_c   1.000
_cell.angle_alpha   90.00
_cell.angle_beta   90.00
_cell.angle_gamma   90.00
#
_symmetry.space_group_name_H-M   'P 1'
#
loop_
_entity.id
_entity.type
_entity.pdbx_description
1 polymer ?
#
loop_
_entity_poly.entity_id
_entity_poly.type
_entity_poly.pdbx_seq_one_letter_code
_entity_poly.pdbx_strand_id
1 'polypeptide(L)'
;MKTASSLAFSFLFLAFITKPLLVAASDQPLFDINGDKVRTNTTYRIVSAIRGDGGGGLTLGDGRNGPCPLDVVQLGSDLMWGLPFMFSPVNNTVEEENCVPQSIDLNIIFAKPQIMICGEPKVWKVDSYDQSTGQWFITTNGAVGNPGAQTLESWFKFEKVDCYTYKIQYCPSAVCETCVSLCSDVGIYYGNGGRRLALSKTSPFLVHIYKAEDMHQMERFIEAVRCSVSVSVVSLYNPSAKTRDSLTRQQVLKTPGSI
;
A
#
# COMPACT_ATOMS: atom_id res chain seq x y z
N MET A 1 63.95 -9.89 -47.51
CA MET A 1 64.03 -9.02 -46.30
C MET A 1 63.83 -7.58 -46.77
N LYS A 2 62.82 -6.81 -46.40
CA LYS A 2 61.91 -6.81 -45.25
C LYS A 2 60.53 -6.31 -45.69
N THR A 3 59.53 -6.86 -45.03
CA THR A 3 58.09 -6.65 -45.16
C THR A 3 57.66 -5.23 -44.80
N ALA A 4 56.73 -4.68 -45.58
CA ALA A 4 55.96 -3.49 -45.24
C ALA A 4 55.02 -3.80 -44.06
N SER A 5 55.04 -2.95 -43.03
CA SER A 5 54.08 -3.00 -41.91
C SER A 5 53.36 -1.66 -41.85
N SER A 6 52.17 -1.60 -42.45
CA SER A 6 51.26 -0.46 -42.38
C SER A 6 50.29 -0.71 -41.23
N LEU A 7 50.65 -0.26 -40.03
CA LEU A 7 49.74 -0.20 -38.88
C LEU A 7 48.84 1.03 -39.04
N ALA A 8 47.77 0.90 -39.84
CA ALA A 8 46.64 1.80 -39.78
C ALA A 8 45.85 1.49 -38.50
N PHE A 9 46.16 2.18 -37.40
CA PHE A 9 45.35 2.14 -36.18
C PHE A 9 44.01 2.82 -36.47
N SER A 10 42.99 1.99 -36.71
CA SER A 10 41.59 2.40 -36.80
C SER A 10 41.15 2.96 -35.45
N PHE A 11 41.11 4.28 -35.31
CA PHE A 11 40.44 4.97 -34.21
C PHE A 11 38.96 5.18 -34.55
N LEU A 12 38.21 4.08 -34.64
CA LEU A 12 36.76 4.10 -34.50
C LEU A 12 36.43 4.02 -33.00
N PHE A 13 36.61 5.14 -32.29
CA PHE A 13 36.02 5.27 -30.95
C PHE A 13 34.51 5.37 -31.12
N LEU A 14 33.88 4.24 -30.85
CA LEU A 14 32.44 4.05 -30.75
C LEU A 14 31.91 4.93 -29.61
N ALA A 15 31.54 6.16 -29.92
CA ALA A 15 30.79 7.01 -29.01
C ALA A 15 29.35 6.44 -28.88
N PHE A 16 29.19 5.33 -28.18
CA PHE A 16 27.92 4.96 -27.58
C PHE A 16 27.66 5.95 -26.45
N ILE A 17 27.19 7.14 -26.82
CA ILE A 17 26.44 7.99 -25.89
C ILE A 17 25.18 7.18 -25.60
N THR A 18 25.21 6.43 -24.51
CA THR A 18 24.02 5.88 -23.89
C THR A 18 23.11 7.07 -23.62
N LYS A 19 22.10 7.28 -24.48
CA LYS A 19 20.99 8.16 -24.13
C LYS A 19 20.49 7.64 -22.77
N PRO A 20 20.36 8.49 -21.74
CA PRO A 20 19.62 8.06 -20.57
C PRO A 20 18.26 7.63 -21.10
N LEU A 21 17.84 6.42 -20.75
CA LEU A 21 16.50 5.96 -21.04
C LEU A 21 15.58 7.00 -20.38
N LEU A 22 14.98 7.88 -21.18
CA LEU A 22 13.83 8.65 -20.74
C LEU A 22 12.82 7.57 -20.35
N VAL A 23 12.67 7.33 -19.05
CA VAL A 23 11.52 6.61 -18.53
C VAL A 23 10.35 7.48 -18.93
N ALA A 24 9.70 7.11 -20.03
CA ALA A 24 8.45 7.73 -20.41
C ALA A 24 7.52 7.54 -19.22
N ALA A 25 7.00 8.66 -18.70
CA ALA A 25 5.83 8.63 -17.84
C ALA A 25 4.79 7.70 -18.49
N SER A 26 4.35 6.69 -17.74
CA SER A 26 3.31 5.81 -18.23
C SER A 26 1.99 6.57 -18.16
N ASP A 27 1.36 6.81 -19.31
CA ASP A 27 0.00 7.34 -19.37
C ASP A 27 -1.05 6.32 -18.83
N GLN A 28 -0.61 5.15 -18.37
CA GLN A 28 -1.51 4.14 -17.82
C GLN A 28 -1.88 4.44 -16.37
N PRO A 29 -3.18 4.34 -16.02
CA PRO A 29 -3.60 4.46 -14.63
C PRO A 29 -3.18 3.23 -13.82
N LEU A 30 -3.02 3.41 -12.51
CA LEU A 30 -3.03 2.30 -11.57
C LEU A 30 -4.42 1.66 -11.57
N PHE A 31 -4.43 0.34 -11.44
CA PHE A 31 -5.64 -0.46 -11.27
C PHE A 31 -5.63 -1.12 -9.90
N ASP A 32 -6.78 -1.14 -9.24
CA ASP A 32 -6.98 -1.95 -8.05
C ASP A 32 -7.15 -3.44 -8.40
N ILE A 33 -7.28 -4.27 -7.37
CA ILE A 33 -7.40 -5.72 -7.51
C ILE A 33 -8.63 -6.17 -8.30
N ASN A 34 -9.66 -5.32 -8.40
CA ASN A 34 -10.89 -5.59 -9.14
C ASN A 34 -10.78 -5.17 -10.61
N GLY A 35 -9.68 -4.52 -11.00
CA GLY A 35 -9.46 -3.98 -12.33
C GLY A 35 -10.04 -2.58 -12.53
N ASP A 36 -10.48 -1.92 -11.46
CA ASP A 36 -10.96 -0.54 -11.53
C ASP A 36 -9.79 0.45 -11.44
N LYS A 37 -9.90 1.58 -12.14
CA LYS A 37 -8.89 2.64 -12.06
C LYS A 37 -8.81 3.21 -10.64
N VAL A 38 -7.60 3.30 -10.12
CA VAL A 38 -7.29 4.00 -8.86
C VAL A 38 -7.45 5.50 -9.08
N ARG A 39 -8.16 6.17 -8.16
CA ARG A 39 -8.50 7.60 -8.26
C ARG A 39 -7.96 8.41 -7.10
N THR A 40 -7.65 9.67 -7.36
CA THR A 40 -7.42 10.65 -6.31
C THR A 40 -8.71 10.87 -5.52
N ASN A 41 -8.61 11.44 -4.31
CA ASN A 41 -9.73 11.65 -3.39
C ASN A 41 -10.51 10.38 -2.98
N THR A 42 -9.99 9.19 -3.31
CA THR A 42 -10.55 7.89 -2.92
C THR A 42 -9.57 7.17 -2.00
N THR A 43 -10.09 6.42 -1.05
CA THR A 43 -9.29 5.69 -0.06
C THR A 43 -9.07 4.24 -0.47
N TYR A 44 -7.82 3.78 -0.36
CA TYR A 44 -7.39 2.43 -0.72
C TYR A 44 -6.59 1.78 0.40
N ARG A 45 -6.47 0.47 0.43
CA ARG A 45 -5.55 -0.26 1.29
C ARG A 45 -4.45 -0.89 0.43
N ILE A 46 -3.22 -0.82 0.92
CA ILE A 46 -2.05 -1.44 0.28
C ILE A 46 -1.76 -2.73 1.03
N VAL A 47 -1.83 -3.85 0.33
CA VAL A 47 -1.78 -5.20 0.93
C VAL A 47 -0.73 -6.03 0.22
N SER A 48 -0.05 -6.91 0.97
CA SER A 48 0.86 -7.90 0.41
C SER A 48 0.22 -8.65 -0.76
N ALA A 49 0.93 -8.76 -1.88
CA ALA A 49 0.50 -9.60 -3.00
C ALA A 49 0.69 -11.10 -2.71
N ILE A 50 1.49 -11.45 -1.70
CA ILE A 50 1.76 -12.84 -1.31
C ILE A 50 0.69 -13.29 -0.31
N ARG A 51 -0.13 -14.27 -0.71
CA ARG A 51 -1.18 -14.87 0.14
C ARG A 51 -0.61 -15.88 1.14
N GLY A 52 -1.29 -16.09 2.26
CA GLY A 52 -0.83 -16.96 3.35
C GLY A 52 0.16 -16.23 4.27
N ASP A 53 1.34 -16.79 4.48
CA ASP A 53 2.35 -16.23 5.40
C ASP A 53 3.08 -14.96 4.88
N GLY A 54 2.65 -14.44 3.73
CA GLY A 54 3.20 -13.24 3.08
C GLY A 54 2.91 -11.92 3.80
N GLY A 55 2.11 -11.94 4.87
CA GLY A 55 1.71 -10.76 5.64
C GLY A 55 0.48 -10.04 5.09
N GLY A 56 0.04 -9.03 5.84
CA GLY A 56 -1.16 -8.27 5.54
C GLY A 56 -0.91 -6.91 4.92
N GLY A 57 -1.81 -6.00 5.22
CA GLY A 57 -1.76 -4.60 4.82
C GLY A 57 -0.82 -3.74 5.64
N LEU A 58 -0.68 -2.51 5.18
CA LEU A 58 0.19 -1.51 5.80
C LEU A 58 -0.54 -0.71 6.88
N THR A 59 0.17 -0.41 7.96
CA THR A 59 -0.32 0.40 9.08
C THR A 59 0.78 1.29 9.64
N LEU A 60 0.43 2.10 10.62
CA LEU A 60 1.36 2.88 11.42
C LEU A 60 1.91 2.01 12.56
N GLY A 61 3.22 2.06 12.76
CA GLY A 61 3.92 1.43 13.88
C GLY A 61 4.74 2.45 14.66
N ASP A 62 5.22 2.04 15.83
CA ASP A 62 5.98 2.91 16.72
C ASP A 62 7.27 3.40 16.06
N GLY A 63 7.57 4.68 16.30
CA GLY A 63 8.80 5.32 15.85
C GLY A 63 10.04 4.64 16.46
N ARG A 64 11.13 4.63 15.69
CA ARG A 64 12.40 4.01 16.11
C ARG A 64 13.12 4.80 17.22
N ASN A 65 13.02 6.12 17.19
CA ASN A 65 13.81 7.02 18.04
C ASN A 65 12.96 7.86 19.00
N GLY A 66 11.74 7.41 19.30
CA GLY A 66 10.77 8.13 20.11
C GLY A 66 9.33 7.82 19.71
N PRO A 67 8.34 8.48 20.33
CA PRO A 67 6.92 8.25 20.03
C PRO A 67 6.51 8.71 18.62
N CYS A 68 7.24 9.67 18.04
CA CYS A 68 6.98 10.24 16.72
C CYS A 68 8.31 10.51 15.98
N PRO A 69 8.32 10.57 14.64
CA PRO A 69 7.22 10.20 13.76
C PRO A 69 6.93 8.70 13.81
N LEU A 70 5.71 8.31 13.44
CA LEU A 70 5.35 6.90 13.33
C LEU A 70 5.95 6.32 12.05
N ASP A 71 6.45 5.09 12.15
CA ASP A 71 6.97 4.37 10.99
C ASP A 71 5.84 3.65 10.23
N VAL A 72 6.12 3.32 8.98
CA VAL A 72 5.23 2.50 8.17
C VAL A 72 5.60 1.03 8.31
N VAL A 73 4.63 0.19 8.68
CA VAL A 73 4.86 -1.23 8.94
C VAL A 73 3.86 -2.12 8.23
N GLN A 74 4.29 -3.32 7.87
CA GLN A 74 3.43 -4.39 7.37
C GLN A 74 2.87 -5.22 8.53
N LEU A 75 1.57 -5.48 8.49
CA LEU A 75 0.92 -6.41 9.42
C LEU A 75 1.33 -7.86 9.13
N GLY A 76 1.37 -8.69 10.17
CA GLY A 76 1.87 -10.06 10.07
C GLY A 76 0.91 -11.07 9.42
N SER A 77 -0.38 -10.78 9.37
CA SER A 77 -1.43 -11.69 8.87
C SER A 77 -2.15 -11.10 7.67
N ASP A 78 -2.35 -11.91 6.63
CA ASP A 78 -3.12 -11.59 5.42
C ASP A 78 -4.61 -11.31 5.68
N LEU A 79 -5.13 -11.69 6.86
CA LEU A 79 -6.46 -11.33 7.33
C LEU A 79 -6.57 -9.88 7.81
N MET A 80 -5.45 -9.18 7.98
CA MET A 80 -5.43 -7.80 8.44
C MET A 80 -5.11 -6.84 7.29
N TRP A 81 -6.09 -6.01 6.93
CA TRP A 81 -6.04 -5.17 5.75
C TRP A 81 -5.27 -3.85 5.92
N GLY A 82 -4.97 -3.47 7.17
CA GLY A 82 -4.28 -2.23 7.47
C GLY A 82 -5.14 -0.97 7.35
N LEU A 83 -4.47 0.17 7.44
CA LEU A 83 -5.09 1.49 7.39
C LEU A 83 -5.28 1.95 5.95
N PRO A 84 -6.32 2.77 5.67
CA PRO A 84 -6.53 3.31 4.34
C PRO A 84 -5.53 4.43 4.00
N PHE A 85 -5.29 4.60 2.72
CA PHE A 85 -4.40 5.57 2.09
C PHE A 85 -5.12 6.36 1.01
N MET A 86 -4.61 7.55 0.71
CA MET A 86 -4.92 8.37 -0.45
C MET A 86 -3.64 8.66 -1.21
N PHE A 87 -3.77 8.88 -2.51
CA PHE A 87 -2.66 9.19 -3.40
C PHE A 87 -2.80 10.60 -3.98
N SER A 88 -1.70 11.34 -4.03
CA SER A 88 -1.63 12.68 -4.61
C SER A 88 -0.47 12.76 -5.61
N PRO A 89 -0.72 12.60 -6.92
CA PRO A 89 0.30 12.73 -7.97
C PRO A 89 0.91 14.12 -8.05
N VAL A 90 2.13 14.22 -8.59
CA VAL A 90 2.87 15.49 -8.78
C VAL A 90 2.17 16.46 -9.73
N ASN A 91 1.52 15.93 -10.78
CA ASN A 91 0.70 16.70 -11.71
C ASN A 91 -0.74 16.18 -11.66
N ASN A 92 -1.66 17.02 -11.20
CA ASN A 92 -3.11 16.77 -11.27
C ASN A 92 -3.73 17.25 -12.59
N THR A 93 -2.90 17.58 -13.59
CA THR A 93 -3.32 18.26 -14.84
C THR A 93 -3.78 17.32 -15.94
N VAL A 94 -3.77 16.00 -15.71
CA VAL A 94 -4.41 15.10 -16.67
C VAL A 94 -5.92 15.24 -16.48
N GLU A 95 -6.56 15.93 -17.42
CA GLU A 95 -8.01 16.14 -17.51
C GLU A 95 -8.81 14.82 -17.68
N GLU A 96 -8.16 13.67 -17.51
CA GLU A 96 -8.76 12.35 -17.54
C GLU A 96 -9.09 11.87 -16.10
N GLU A 97 -10.35 12.05 -15.71
CA GLU A 97 -11.04 11.22 -14.72
C GLU A 97 -10.45 11.11 -13.30
N ASN A 98 -9.62 12.07 -12.83
CA ASN A 98 -9.01 12.04 -11.49
C ASN A 98 -8.21 10.74 -11.21
N CYS A 99 -7.62 10.13 -12.24
CA CYS A 99 -6.91 8.85 -12.11
C CYS A 99 -5.48 9.03 -11.57
N VAL A 100 -4.98 8.02 -10.85
CA VAL A 100 -3.59 7.98 -10.37
C VAL A 100 -2.73 7.23 -11.40
N PRO A 101 -1.77 7.89 -12.05
CA PRO A 101 -0.92 7.25 -13.06
C PRO A 101 0.14 6.32 -12.45
N GLN A 102 0.54 5.30 -13.23
CA GLN A 102 1.69 4.45 -12.95
C GLN A 102 3.00 5.20 -13.18
N SER A 103 4.07 4.82 -12.47
CA SER A 103 5.43 5.33 -12.70
C SER A 103 5.60 6.85 -12.61
N ILE A 104 4.64 7.54 -12.00
CA ILE A 104 4.63 8.98 -11.76
C ILE A 104 4.84 9.24 -10.27
N ASP A 105 5.62 10.29 -9.97
CA ASP A 105 5.87 10.75 -8.61
C ASP A 105 4.55 11.15 -7.94
N LEU A 106 4.28 10.57 -6.76
CA LEU A 106 3.11 10.84 -5.95
C LEU A 106 3.44 10.82 -4.46
N ASN A 107 2.62 11.51 -3.67
CA ASN A 107 2.62 11.36 -2.21
C ASN A 107 1.65 10.25 -1.80
N ILE A 108 2.06 9.42 -0.83
CA ILE A 108 1.23 8.39 -0.18
C ILE A 108 0.83 8.91 1.20
N ILE A 109 -0.48 8.99 1.46
CA ILE A 109 -1.03 9.68 2.63
C ILE A 109 -1.95 8.72 3.38
N PHE A 110 -1.73 8.46 4.66
CA PHE A 110 -2.72 7.72 5.46
C PHE A 110 -4.01 8.54 5.60
N ALA A 111 -5.14 7.93 5.25
CA ALA A 111 -6.45 8.56 5.36
C ALA A 111 -7.03 8.39 6.77
N LYS A 112 -7.34 9.51 7.44
CA LYS A 112 -7.99 9.56 8.76
C LYS A 112 -7.31 8.79 9.92
N PRO A 113 -5.98 8.70 10.06
CA PRO A 113 -5.39 8.22 11.31
C PRO A 113 -5.53 9.30 12.38
N GLN A 114 -6.63 9.29 13.15
CA GLN A 114 -6.77 10.13 14.34
C GLN A 114 -5.88 9.58 15.46
N ILE A 115 -4.56 9.71 15.31
CA ILE A 115 -3.59 9.30 16.32
C ILE A 115 -3.15 10.55 17.07
N MET A 116 -3.76 10.79 18.22
CA MET A 116 -3.49 11.96 19.06
C MET A 116 -2.03 12.09 19.49
N ILE A 117 -1.30 10.97 19.58
CA ILE A 117 0.10 10.94 20.04
C ILE A 117 1.03 11.74 19.12
N CYS A 118 0.78 11.71 17.80
CA CYS A 118 1.58 12.44 16.83
C CYS A 118 0.67 13.39 16.03
N GLY A 119 0.75 14.69 16.28
CA GLY A 119 -0.01 15.72 15.55
C GLY A 119 0.48 15.99 14.12
N GLU A 120 1.59 15.37 13.72
CA GLU A 120 2.25 15.56 12.42
C GLU A 120 1.43 14.98 11.25
N PRO A 121 1.63 15.48 10.01
CA PRO A 121 1.06 14.86 8.81
C PRO A 121 1.43 13.38 8.69
N LYS A 122 0.49 12.56 8.22
CA LYS A 122 0.70 11.12 8.00
C LYS A 122 1.00 10.80 6.55
N VAL A 123 1.86 11.66 5.98
CA VAL A 123 2.40 11.55 4.63
C VAL A 123 3.70 10.79 4.71
N TRP A 124 3.91 9.85 3.81
CA TRP A 124 5.13 9.08 3.76
C TRP A 124 6.33 9.94 3.37
N LYS A 125 7.48 9.60 3.94
CA LYS A 125 8.79 10.02 3.46
C LYS A 125 9.85 8.96 3.71
N VAL A 126 10.94 9.04 2.96
CA VAL A 126 12.19 8.35 3.31
C VAL A 126 12.83 9.12 4.48
N ASP A 127 13.12 8.41 5.56
CA ASP A 127 13.79 8.97 6.74
C ASP A 127 15.30 9.12 6.53
N SER A 128 15.96 9.81 7.46
CA SER A 128 17.42 9.83 7.54
C SER A 128 18.00 8.42 7.68
N TYR A 129 19.20 8.23 7.13
CA TYR A 129 19.92 6.96 7.23
C TYR A 129 20.09 6.54 8.69
N ASP A 130 19.60 5.35 9.02
CA ASP A 130 19.79 4.74 10.32
C ASP A 130 21.09 3.93 10.33
N GLN A 131 22.12 4.49 10.95
CA GLN A 131 23.44 3.85 11.06
C GLN A 131 23.41 2.53 11.84
N SER A 132 22.48 2.35 12.77
CA SER A 132 22.44 1.17 13.64
C SER A 132 21.96 -0.08 12.90
N THR A 133 21.07 0.10 11.92
CA THR A 133 20.48 -0.97 11.10
C THR A 133 21.00 -0.96 9.66
N GLY A 134 21.66 0.12 9.26
CA GLY A 134 22.14 0.35 7.89
C GLY A 134 21.02 0.59 6.89
N GLN A 135 19.86 1.09 7.32
CA GLN A 135 18.65 1.19 6.50
C GLN A 135 18.19 2.64 6.28
N TRP A 136 17.47 2.85 5.17
CA TRP A 136 16.68 4.04 4.90
C TRP A 136 15.21 3.66 5.06
N PHE A 137 14.61 3.95 6.22
CA PHE A 137 13.24 3.54 6.51
C PHE A 137 12.22 4.47 5.88
N ILE A 138 11.02 3.94 5.68
CA ILE A 138 9.85 4.75 5.34
C ILE A 138 9.13 5.14 6.63
N THR A 139 9.00 6.43 6.84
CA THR A 139 8.37 7.03 8.02
C THR A 139 7.30 8.03 7.62
N THR A 140 6.62 8.63 8.60
CA THR A 140 5.61 9.68 8.38
C THR A 140 6.19 11.08 8.54
N ASN A 141 5.35 12.11 8.64
CA ASN A 141 5.76 13.52 8.71
C ASN A 141 6.50 13.99 7.44
N GLY A 142 6.03 13.52 6.27
CA GLY A 142 6.35 14.10 4.96
C GLY A 142 5.45 15.28 4.58
N ALA A 143 5.70 15.86 3.42
CA ALA A 143 4.93 16.96 2.86
C ALA A 143 4.08 16.50 1.67
N VAL A 144 2.88 17.08 1.52
CA VAL A 144 2.06 16.91 0.30
C VAL A 144 2.36 18.05 -0.67
N GLY A 145 2.53 17.72 -1.95
CA GLY A 145 2.73 18.71 -3.01
C GLY A 145 4.05 19.45 -2.92
N ASN A 146 4.09 20.67 -3.48
CA ASN A 146 5.29 21.50 -3.61
C ASN A 146 6.49 20.73 -4.18
N PRO A 147 6.37 20.15 -5.40
CA PRO A 147 7.44 19.36 -5.97
C PRO A 147 8.72 20.19 -6.12
N GLY A 148 9.79 19.70 -5.51
CA GLY A 148 11.10 20.31 -5.56
C GLY A 148 12.05 19.69 -4.54
N ALA A 149 13.23 20.29 -4.40
CA ALA A 149 14.27 19.83 -3.49
C ALA A 149 13.81 19.75 -2.02
N GLN A 150 12.86 20.60 -1.61
CA GLN A 150 12.39 20.69 -0.22
C GLN A 150 11.41 19.58 0.19
N THR A 151 10.87 18.84 -0.77
CA THR A 151 9.90 17.76 -0.52
C THR A 151 10.36 16.43 -1.13
N LEU A 152 11.62 16.37 -1.58
CA LEU A 152 12.17 15.30 -2.41
C LEU A 152 12.01 13.91 -1.77
N GLU A 153 12.07 13.83 -0.46
CA GLU A 153 11.92 12.60 0.33
C GLU A 153 10.49 12.05 0.40
N SER A 154 9.47 12.83 0.02
CA SER A 154 8.05 12.47 0.12
C SER A 154 7.42 11.94 -1.18
N TRP A 155 8.23 11.70 -2.21
CA TRP A 155 7.77 11.28 -3.53
C TRP A 155 8.09 9.82 -3.85
N PHE A 156 7.05 9.07 -4.14
CA PHE A 156 7.10 7.64 -4.43
C PHE A 156 6.44 7.35 -5.77
N LYS A 157 6.67 6.15 -6.30
CA LYS A 157 6.04 5.64 -7.52
C LYS A 157 5.51 4.23 -7.27
N PHE A 158 4.49 3.87 -8.03
CA PHE A 158 4.07 2.48 -8.19
C PHE A 158 4.48 2.01 -9.58
N GLU A 159 5.30 0.96 -9.63
CA GLU A 159 5.72 0.31 -10.86
C GLU A 159 4.98 -1.02 -11.00
N LYS A 160 4.34 -1.23 -12.15
CA LYS A 160 3.64 -2.49 -12.44
C LYS A 160 4.65 -3.63 -12.57
N VAL A 161 4.38 -4.72 -11.88
CA VAL A 161 5.18 -5.96 -11.94
C VAL A 161 4.47 -6.99 -12.81
N ASP A 162 3.20 -7.24 -12.53
CA ASP A 162 2.35 -8.14 -13.33
C ASP A 162 0.88 -7.86 -13.02
N CYS A 163 -0.01 -7.95 -14.02
CA CYS A 163 -1.47 -7.81 -13.87
C CYS A 163 -1.88 -6.66 -12.92
N TYR A 164 -2.36 -6.95 -11.69
CA TYR A 164 -2.72 -5.96 -10.65
C TYR A 164 -1.70 -5.87 -9.49
N THR A 165 -0.49 -6.39 -9.70
CA THR A 165 0.63 -6.41 -8.77
C THR A 165 1.60 -5.30 -9.08
N TYR A 166 1.95 -4.53 -8.06
CA TYR A 166 2.89 -3.42 -8.15
C TYR A 166 4.02 -3.58 -7.15
N LYS A 167 5.11 -2.87 -7.39
CA LYS A 167 6.11 -2.55 -6.38
C LYS A 167 6.09 -1.05 -6.13
N ILE A 168 6.40 -0.64 -4.90
CA ILE A 168 6.58 0.77 -4.54
C ILE A 168 8.05 1.12 -4.71
N GLN A 169 8.34 2.27 -5.29
CA GLN A 169 9.71 2.75 -5.51
C GLN A 169 9.87 4.16 -4.98
N TYR A 170 11.03 4.45 -4.40
CA TYR A 170 11.52 5.80 -4.18
C TYR A 170 12.61 6.08 -5.21
N CYS A 171 12.26 6.85 -6.24
CA CYS A 171 13.18 7.28 -7.29
C CYS A 171 12.62 8.56 -7.93
N PRO A 172 12.62 9.68 -7.19
CA PRO A 172 12.02 10.92 -7.66
C PRO A 172 12.75 11.41 -8.90
N SER A 173 12.00 11.69 -9.96
CA SER A 173 12.58 12.11 -11.25
C SER A 173 11.88 13.33 -11.86
N ALA A 174 10.56 13.46 -11.69
CA ALA A 174 9.78 14.60 -12.20
C ALA A 174 9.78 15.78 -11.23
N VAL A 175 10.19 15.56 -9.97
CA VAL A 175 10.11 16.51 -8.87
C VAL A 175 11.28 17.49 -8.86
N CYS A 176 12.50 17.00 -9.13
CA CYS A 176 13.71 17.81 -9.14
C CYS A 176 14.79 17.15 -10.00
N GLU A 177 14.96 17.61 -11.23
CA GLU A 177 15.89 17.02 -12.21
C GLU A 177 17.37 17.18 -11.82
N THR A 178 17.71 18.22 -11.06
CA THR A 178 19.09 18.54 -10.66
C THR A 178 19.46 17.99 -9.28
N CYS A 179 18.50 17.43 -8.55
CA CYS A 179 18.73 16.89 -7.21
C CYS A 179 19.42 15.52 -7.28
N VAL A 180 20.36 15.29 -6.35
CA VAL A 180 20.86 13.95 -6.09
C VAL A 180 19.87 13.26 -5.14
N SER A 181 19.25 12.17 -5.60
CA SER A 181 18.31 11.38 -4.81
C SER A 181 18.75 9.92 -4.74
N LEU A 182 18.22 9.22 -3.73
CA LEU A 182 18.26 7.75 -3.73
C LEU A 182 17.30 7.23 -4.81
N CYS A 183 17.63 6.08 -5.39
CA CYS A 183 16.76 5.37 -6.31
C CYS A 183 16.78 3.89 -5.93
N SER A 184 15.71 3.42 -5.29
CA SER A 184 15.56 2.04 -4.82
C SER A 184 14.11 1.67 -4.63
N ASP A 185 13.82 0.38 -4.74
CA ASP A 185 12.49 -0.13 -4.42
C ASP A 185 12.24 -0.05 -2.91
N VAL A 186 10.98 -0.07 -2.50
CA VAL A 186 10.59 -0.19 -1.09
C VAL A 186 10.35 -1.66 -0.78
N GLY A 187 11.05 -2.18 0.23
CA GLY A 187 10.95 -3.54 0.72
C GLY A 187 10.53 -3.61 2.19
N ILE A 188 10.52 -4.83 2.73
CA ILE A 188 10.29 -5.09 4.15
C ILE A 188 11.62 -5.38 4.84
N TYR A 189 11.93 -4.61 5.87
CA TYR A 189 13.00 -4.90 6.82
C TYR A 189 12.43 -5.67 8.01
N TYR A 190 12.96 -6.87 8.24
CA TYR A 190 12.60 -7.72 9.37
C TYR A 190 13.57 -7.44 10.53
N GLY A 191 13.14 -6.65 11.50
CA GLY A 191 13.95 -6.30 12.68
C GLY A 191 13.19 -6.39 13.99
N ASN A 192 13.84 -5.99 15.08
CA ASN A 192 13.33 -6.15 16.44
C ASN A 192 12.00 -5.41 16.74
N GLY A 193 11.61 -4.43 15.92
CA GLY A 193 10.29 -3.79 16.04
C GLY A 193 9.34 -4.12 14.88
N GLY A 194 9.48 -5.31 14.29
CA GLY A 194 8.54 -5.85 13.31
C GLY A 194 8.96 -5.64 11.86
N ARG A 195 7.96 -5.67 10.98
CA ARG A 195 8.11 -5.64 9.52
C ARG A 195 8.03 -4.19 9.01
N ARG A 196 9.09 -3.41 9.21
CA ARG A 196 9.13 -1.99 8.79
C ARG A 196 9.40 -1.87 7.30
N LEU A 197 8.86 -0.83 6.66
CA LEU A 197 9.22 -0.52 5.28
C LEU A 197 10.57 0.20 5.24
N ALA A 198 11.43 -0.20 4.30
CA ALA A 198 12.73 0.41 4.06
C ALA A 198 13.12 0.32 2.58
N LEU A 199 14.04 1.17 2.14
CA LEU A 199 14.60 1.07 0.79
C LEU A 199 15.40 -0.21 0.62
N SER A 200 15.18 -0.91 -0.49
CA SER A 200 15.79 -2.19 -0.83
C SER A 200 16.18 -2.22 -2.30
N LYS A 201 17.40 -2.69 -2.58
CA LYS A 201 17.90 -2.84 -3.97
C LYS A 201 17.54 -4.17 -4.60
N THR A 202 17.19 -5.18 -3.80
CA THR A 202 17.09 -6.58 -4.25
C THR A 202 15.74 -7.21 -3.98
N SER A 203 14.95 -6.62 -3.07
CA SER A 203 13.76 -7.29 -2.51
C SER A 203 12.61 -6.28 -2.38
N PRO A 204 11.94 -5.95 -3.49
CA PRO A 204 10.75 -5.11 -3.46
C PRO A 204 9.61 -5.78 -2.71
N PHE A 205 8.84 -5.01 -1.95
CA PHE A 205 7.57 -5.45 -1.40
C PHE A 205 6.50 -5.38 -2.49
N LEU A 206 6.01 -6.55 -2.90
CA LEU A 206 4.97 -6.66 -3.92
C LEU A 206 3.59 -6.47 -3.30
N VAL A 207 2.79 -5.59 -3.90
CA VAL A 207 1.53 -5.15 -3.34
C VAL A 207 0.38 -5.19 -4.33
N HIS A 208 -0.81 -5.40 -3.77
CA HIS A 208 -2.10 -5.16 -4.40
C HIS A 208 -2.75 -3.93 -3.77
N ILE A 209 -3.53 -3.21 -4.58
CA ILE A 209 -4.30 -2.05 -4.14
C ILE A 209 -5.76 -2.50 -4.03
N TYR A 210 -6.37 -2.29 -2.87
CA TYR A 210 -7.78 -2.60 -2.61
C TYR A 210 -8.55 -1.32 -2.36
N LYS A 211 -9.69 -1.12 -3.01
CA LYS A 211 -10.59 -0.02 -2.65
C LYS A 211 -11.08 -0.22 -1.22
N ALA A 212 -10.97 0.80 -0.37
CA ALA A 212 -11.22 0.62 1.06
C ALA A 212 -12.68 0.27 1.38
N GLU A 213 -13.63 0.76 0.58
CA GLU A 213 -15.07 0.51 0.76
C GLU A 213 -15.47 -0.95 0.52
N ASP A 214 -14.90 -1.59 -0.51
CA ASP A 214 -15.14 -3.01 -0.83
C ASP A 214 -14.72 -3.89 0.35
N MET A 215 -13.66 -3.48 1.03
CA MET A 215 -13.14 -4.19 2.18
C MET A 215 -13.98 -4.01 3.44
N HIS A 216 -14.58 -2.83 3.67
CA HIS A 216 -15.55 -2.67 4.76
C HIS A 216 -16.81 -3.51 4.55
N GLN A 217 -17.21 -3.74 3.30
CA GLN A 217 -18.31 -4.65 3.01
C GLN A 217 -17.92 -6.12 3.28
N MET A 218 -16.70 -6.51 2.90
CA MET A 218 -16.17 -7.84 3.19
C MET A 218 -15.97 -8.09 4.70
N GLU A 219 -15.41 -7.14 5.44
CA GLU A 219 -15.24 -7.22 6.91
C GLU A 219 -16.59 -7.42 7.61
N ARG A 220 -17.61 -6.64 7.23
CA ARG A 220 -18.98 -6.81 7.74
C ARG A 220 -19.57 -8.18 7.41
N PHE A 221 -19.30 -8.70 6.21
CA PHE A 221 -19.75 -10.03 5.82
C PHE A 221 -19.07 -11.13 6.66
N ILE A 222 -17.75 -11.06 6.85
CA ILE A 222 -16.99 -12.00 7.68
C ILE A 222 -17.49 -11.95 9.14
N GLU A 223 -17.74 -10.77 9.68
CA GLU A 223 -18.29 -10.60 11.02
C GLU A 223 -19.70 -11.18 11.15
N ALA A 224 -20.57 -10.95 10.16
CA ALA A 224 -21.91 -11.55 10.13
C ALA A 224 -21.84 -13.10 10.08
N VAL A 225 -20.90 -13.68 9.33
CA VAL A 225 -20.66 -15.12 9.30
C VAL A 225 -20.13 -15.62 10.64
N ARG A 226 -19.14 -14.94 11.25
CA ARG A 226 -18.63 -15.28 12.59
C ARG A 226 -19.71 -15.25 13.66
N CYS A 227 -20.56 -14.22 13.66
CA CYS A 227 -21.73 -14.14 14.54
C CYS A 227 -22.70 -15.29 14.30
N SER A 228 -23.01 -15.63 13.04
CA SER A 228 -23.93 -16.72 12.69
C SER A 228 -23.41 -18.10 13.10
N VAL A 229 -22.11 -18.34 12.92
CA VAL A 229 -21.43 -19.56 13.39
C VAL A 229 -21.41 -19.60 14.92
N SER A 230 -21.09 -18.49 15.58
CA SER A 230 -21.10 -18.40 17.05
C SER A 230 -22.50 -18.68 17.63
N VAL A 231 -23.57 -18.13 17.05
CA VAL A 231 -24.96 -18.41 17.45
C VAL A 231 -25.33 -19.88 17.23
N SER A 232 -24.85 -20.48 16.14
CA SER A 232 -25.07 -21.90 15.84
C SER A 232 -24.33 -22.81 16.81
N VAL A 233 -23.07 -22.50 17.16
CA VAL A 233 -22.28 -23.23 18.17
C VAL A 233 -22.89 -23.09 19.57
N VAL A 234 -23.35 -21.89 19.96
CA VAL A 234 -24.06 -21.67 21.24
C VAL A 234 -25.39 -22.44 21.27
N SER A 235 -26.15 -22.48 20.17
CA SER A 235 -27.38 -23.29 20.07
C SER A 235 -27.13 -24.80 20.19
N LEU A 236 -25.97 -25.27 19.74
CA LEU A 236 -25.57 -26.69 19.86
C LEU A 236 -25.10 -27.02 21.28
N TYR A 237 -24.46 -26.08 21.99
CA TYR A 237 -23.99 -26.27 23.37
C TYR A 237 -25.07 -26.03 24.44
N ASN A 238 -26.17 -25.35 24.10
CA ASN A 238 -27.31 -25.18 25.00
C ASN A 238 -28.64 -25.50 24.31
N PRO A 239 -28.97 -26.79 24.11
CA PRO A 239 -30.21 -27.21 23.45
C PRO A 239 -31.47 -26.83 24.23
N SER A 240 -31.34 -26.45 25.51
CA SER A 240 -32.47 -26.27 26.42
C SER A 240 -33.16 -24.91 26.35
N ALA A 241 -32.67 -23.97 25.52
CA ALA A 241 -33.31 -22.66 25.36
C ALA A 241 -34.30 -22.60 24.17
N LYS A 242 -34.37 -23.63 23.32
CA LYS A 242 -35.17 -23.61 22.07
C LYS A 242 -36.55 -24.27 22.16
N THR A 243 -37.07 -24.43 23.38
CA THR A 243 -38.38 -25.08 23.61
C THR A 243 -39.36 -24.22 24.41
N ARG A 244 -39.34 -22.89 24.24
CA ARG A 244 -40.34 -22.02 24.92
C ARG A 244 -41.09 -21.01 24.05
N ASP A 245 -40.88 -20.98 22.73
CA ASP A 245 -41.60 -20.03 21.84
C ASP A 245 -42.51 -20.67 20.76
N SER A 246 -42.67 -22.00 20.75
CA SER A 246 -43.56 -22.68 19.79
C SER A 246 -44.85 -23.26 20.40
N LEU A 247 -45.14 -23.01 21.69
CA LEU A 247 -46.32 -23.51 22.40
C LEU A 247 -47.21 -22.38 22.95
N THR A 248 -47.45 -21.33 22.17
CA THR A 248 -48.48 -20.30 22.51
C THR A 248 -49.37 -19.94 21.32
N ARG A 249 -49.50 -20.82 20.32
CA ARG A 249 -50.37 -20.57 19.15
C ARG A 249 -51.31 -21.71 18.75
N GLN A 250 -51.52 -22.70 19.61
CA GLN A 250 -52.55 -23.71 19.43
C GLN A 250 -53.24 -23.98 20.76
N GLN A 251 -54.26 -23.18 21.10
CA GLN A 251 -55.46 -23.56 21.85
C GLN A 251 -56.29 -22.32 22.20
N VAL A 252 -57.02 -21.78 21.22
CA VAL A 252 -58.30 -21.09 21.48
C VAL A 252 -59.25 -21.45 20.34
N LEU A 253 -59.89 -22.61 20.46
CA LEU A 253 -61.10 -22.98 19.72
C LEU A 253 -61.81 -24.07 20.53
N LYS A 254 -62.65 -23.64 21.47
CA LYS A 254 -63.75 -24.42 22.04
C LYS A 254 -64.86 -23.44 22.45
N THR A 255 -65.86 -23.31 21.59
CA THR A 255 -67.25 -23.03 21.99
C THR A 255 -67.80 -24.28 22.71
N PRO A 256 -68.72 -24.13 23.69
CA PRO A 256 -70.14 -24.16 23.34
C PRO A 256 -71.04 -23.27 24.21
N GLY A 257 -72.24 -22.96 23.71
CA GLY A 257 -73.34 -22.39 24.48
C GLY A 257 -74.48 -21.89 23.62
N SER A 258 -75.38 -22.78 23.21
CA SER A 258 -76.73 -22.43 22.76
C SER A 258 -77.67 -22.42 23.95
N ILE A 259 -78.38 -21.31 24.13
CA ILE A 259 -79.79 -21.24 24.54
C ILE A 259 -80.46 -20.34 23.50
#